data_AF-A0A392UKC0-F1
#
_entry.id   AF-A0A392UKC0-F1
#
_cell.length_a   1.000
_cell.length_b   1.000
_cell.length_c   1.000
_cell.angle_alpha   90.00
_cell.angle_beta   90.00
_cell.angle_gamma   90.00
#
_symmetry.space_group_name_H-M   'P 1'
#
loop_
_entity.id
_entity.type
_entity.pdbx_description
1 polymer ?
#
loop_
_entity_poly.entity_id
_entity_poly.type
_entity_poly.pdbx_seq_one_letter_code
_entity_poly.pdbx_strand_id
1 'polypeptide(L)' 'MTAIEEMAGMDVLCSDKTGTLTLNKLSVDRNLIEVFIKGVDKEHVILLAARAARTENQDAIDSAIV' A
#
# COMPACT_ATOMS: atom_id res chain seq x y z
N MET A 1 1.21 -9.22 -34.19
CA MET A 1 1.80 -10.57 -34.17
C MET A 1 3.13 -10.60 -33.42
N THR A 2 3.85 -9.47 -33.34
CA THR A 2 5.15 -9.33 -32.65
C THR A 2 5.13 -9.60 -31.14
N ALA A 3 4.13 -9.11 -30.39
CA ALA A 3 4.10 -9.28 -28.93
C ALA A 3 4.01 -10.74 -28.45
N ILE A 4 3.44 -11.64 -29.25
CA ILE A 4 3.34 -13.07 -28.91
C ILE A 4 4.70 -13.75 -29.10
N GLU A 5 5.41 -13.43 -30.18
CA GLU A 5 6.75 -13.95 -30.46
C GLU A 5 7.77 -13.41 -29.45
N GLU A 6 7.66 -12.13 -29.08
CA GLU A 6 8.50 -11.50 -28.05
C GLU A 6 8.28 -12.13 -26.66
N MET A 7 7.04 -12.43 -26.27
CA MET A 7 6.80 -13.17 -25.01
C MET A 7 7.27 -14.62 -25.07
N ALA A 8 7.21 -15.28 -26.23
CA ALA A 8 7.67 -16.66 -26.39
C ALA A 8 9.20 -16.80 -26.29
N GLY A 9 9.95 -15.75 -26.61
CA GLY A 9 11.42 -15.71 -26.53
C GLY A 9 11.99 -15.04 -25.28
N MET A 10 11.18 -14.78 -24.25
CA MET A 10 11.61 -14.01 -23.07
C MET A 10 12.37 -14.87 -22.04
N ASP A 11 13.62 -14.52 -21.76
CA ASP A 11 14.47 -15.22 -20.77
C ASP A 11 14.38 -14.63 -19.35
N VAL A 12 14.12 -13.33 -19.22
CA VAL A 12 14.06 -12.62 -17.93
C VAL A 12 12.87 -11.68 -17.89
N LEU A 13 12.06 -11.79 -16.83
CA LEU A 13 10.94 -10.90 -16.55
C LEU A 13 11.23 -10.03 -15.33
N CYS A 14 11.32 -8.72 -15.55
CA CYS A 14 11.39 -7.73 -14.48
C CYS A 14 9.97 -7.31 -14.08
N SER A 15 9.35 -8.03 -13.14
CA SER A 15 8.05 -7.65 -12.60
C SER A 15 8.19 -6.60 -11.52
N ASP A 16 7.31 -5.59 -11.57
CA ASP A 16 7.13 -4.71 -10.43
C ASP A 16 6.55 -5.49 -9.26
N LYS A 17 6.88 -5.10 -8.04
CA LYS A 17 6.34 -5.75 -6.84
C LYS A 17 4.93 -5.24 -6.55
N THR A 18 4.77 -3.92 -6.52
CA THR A 18 3.53 -3.29 -6.06
C THR A 18 2.49 -3.29 -7.17
N GLY A 19 1.34 -3.92 -6.95
CA GLY A 19 0.26 -3.97 -7.96
C GLY A 19 0.48 -4.96 -9.09
N THR A 20 1.60 -5.70 -9.11
CA THR A 20 1.79 -6.87 -10.00
C THR A 20 2.00 -8.15 -9.18
N LEU A 21 3.02 -8.21 -8.31
CA LEU A 21 3.26 -9.38 -7.46
C LEU A 21 2.42 -9.37 -6.18
N THR A 22 2.16 -8.18 -5.61
CA THR A 22 1.37 -8.03 -4.38
C THR A 22 -0.04 -7.54 -4.69
N LEU A 23 -1.00 -7.90 -3.82
CA LEU A 23 -2.40 -7.51 -3.96
C LEU A 23 -2.66 -6.00 -3.84
N ASN A 24 -1.64 -5.23 -3.42
CA ASN A 24 -1.78 -3.83 -3.08
C ASN A 24 -2.92 -3.57 -2.07
N LYS A 25 -3.13 -4.52 -1.15
CA LYS A 25 -4.05 -4.42 -0.01
C LYS A 25 -3.22 -4.34 1.26
N LEU A 26 -2.93 -3.13 1.71
CA LEU A 26 -2.06 -2.90 2.86
C LEU A 26 -2.86 -3.10 4.15
N SER A 27 -2.16 -3.50 5.21
CA SER A 27 -2.73 -3.61 6.56
C SER A 27 -1.71 -3.10 7.58
N VAL A 28 -2.21 -2.53 8.67
CA VAL A 28 -1.38 -1.97 9.75
C VAL A 28 -1.60 -2.80 11.01
N ASP A 29 -0.52 -3.38 11.55
CA ASP A 29 -0.54 -3.98 12.88
C ASP A 29 -0.41 -2.89 13.94
N ARG A 30 -1.49 -2.68 14.69
CA ARG A 30 -1.59 -1.64 15.72
C ARG A 30 -0.59 -1.85 16.85
N ASN A 31 -0.15 -3.08 17.10
CA ASN A 31 0.83 -3.37 18.15
C ASN A 31 2.22 -2.81 17.82
N LEU A 32 2.55 -2.72 16.52
CA LEU A 32 3.84 -2.26 16.02
C LEU A 32 3.92 -0.73 15.86
N ILE A 33 2.84 0.01 16.09
CA ILE A 33 2.84 1.48 16.01
C ILE A 33 3.65 2.06 17.18
N GLU A 34 4.64 2.90 16.87
CA GLU A 34 5.38 3.69 17.85
C GLU A 34 4.95 5.16 17.79
N VAL A 35 4.77 5.79 18.95
CA VAL A 35 4.36 7.19 19.07
C VAL A 35 5.43 7.98 19.80
N PHE A 36 5.94 9.03 19.14
CA PHE A 36 7.04 9.84 19.65
C PHE A 36 6.59 11.12 20.37
N ILE A 37 5.32 11.51 20.20
CA ILE A 37 4.76 12.72 20.79
C ILE A 37 4.14 12.39 22.15
N LYS A 38 4.49 13.15 23.19
CA LYS A 38 3.92 12.98 24.53
C LYS A 38 2.43 13.31 24.54
N GLY A 39 1.64 12.49 25.24
CA GLY A 39 0.20 12.70 25.41
C GLY A 39 -0.66 12.27 24.22
N VAL A 40 -0.07 11.63 23.21
CA VAL A 40 -0.78 11.04 22.07
C VAL A 40 -0.69 9.53 22.17
N ASP A 41 -1.80 8.82 22.00
CA ASP A 41 -1.83 7.35 21.95
C ASP A 41 -1.90 6.84 20.50
N LYS A 42 -1.74 5.52 20.33
CA LYS A 42 -1.71 4.87 19.01
C LYS A 42 -3.02 5.07 18.23
N GLU A 43 -4.15 5.02 18.92
CA GLU A 43 -5.48 5.19 18.32
C GLU A 43 -5.68 6.62 17.83
N HIS A 44 -5.17 7.61 18.56
CA HIS A 44 -5.20 9.00 18.15
C HIS A 44 -4.35 9.24 16.89
N VAL A 45 -3.19 8.59 16.76
CA VAL A 45 -2.38 8.64 15.53
C VAL A 45 -3.12 8.02 14.34
N ILE A 46 -3.75 6.86 14.53
CA ILE A 46 -4.55 6.22 13.48
C ILE A 46 -5.72 7.11 13.06
N LEU A 47 -6.42 7.73 14.02
CA LEU A 47 -7.53 8.64 13.75
C LEU A 47 -7.08 9.86 12.95
N LEU A 48 -5.90 10.42 13.27
CA LEU A 48 -5.33 11.53 12.51
C LEU A 48 -4.95 11.09 11.09
N ALA A 49 -4.38 9.89 10.93
CA ALA A 49 -4.07 9.33 9.62
C ALA A 49 -5.34 9.13 8.77
N ALA A 50 -6.41 8.58 9.35
CA ALA A 50 -7.70 8.39 8.66
C ALA A 50 -8.34 9.72 8.25
N ARG A 51 -8.14 10.80 9.02
CA ARG A 51 -8.63 12.15 8.67
C ARG A 51 -7.80 12.82 7.60
N ALA A 52 -6.52 12.48 7.48
CA ALA A 52 -5.64 12.98 6.43
C ALA A 52 -5.80 12.21 5.12
N ALA A 53 -6.24 10.95 5.20
CA ALA A 53 -6.52 10.11 4.06
C ALA A 53 -7.65 10.69 3.19
N ARG A 54 -7.52 10.51 1.87
CA ARG A 54 -8.56 10.93 0.94
C ARG A 54 -9.75 9.97 1.02
N THR A 55 -10.96 10.51 1.00
CA THR A 55 -12.19 9.72 0.86
C THR A 55 -12.56 9.49 -0.60
N GLU A 56 -12.10 10.35 -1.51
CA GLU A 56 -12.37 10.29 -2.94
C GLU A 56 -11.11 9.90 -3.71
N ASN A 57 -11.27 8.93 -4.63
CA ASN A 57 -10.18 8.35 -5.42
C ASN A 57 -9.04 7.85 -4.53
N GLN A 58 -9.40 6.99 -3.57
CA GLN A 58 -8.49 6.45 -2.57
C GLN A 58 -7.37 5.65 -3.24
N ASP A 59 -6.13 5.95 -2.89
CA ASP A 59 -5.05 5.03 -3.19
C ASP A 59 -5.05 3.85 -2.20
N ALA A 60 -4.22 2.84 -2.47
CA ALA A 60 -4.17 1.65 -1.64
C ALA A 60 -3.75 1.92 -0.18
N ILE A 61 -3.05 3.03 0.08
CA ILE A 61 -2.62 3.44 1.41
C ILE A 61 -3.79 4.13 2.13
N ASP A 62 -4.49 5.04 1.45
CA ASP A 62 -5.71 5.69 1.96
C ASP A 62 -6.74 4.64 2.40
N SER A 63 -7.01 3.65 1.54
CA SER A 63 -7.95 2.56 1.84
C SER A 63 -7.51 1.63 2.96
N ALA A 64 -6.22 1.60 3.32
CA ALA A 64 -5.72 0.76 4.40
C ALA A 64 -5.85 1.42 5.79
N ILE A 65 -6.05 2.74 5.82
CA ILE A 65 -6.13 3.53 7.04
C ILE A 65 -7.59 3.90 7.39
N VAL A 66 -8.46 4.07 6.38
CA VAL A 66 -9.89 4.42 6.52
C VAL A 66 -10.76 3.21 6.86
#